data_AF-A0A257A9X1-F1
#
_entry.id   AF-A0A257A9X1-F1
#
_cell.length_a   1.000
_cell.length_b   1.000
_cell.length_c   1.000
_cell.angle_alpha   90.00
_cell.angle_beta   90.00
_cell.angle_gamma   90.00
#
_symmetry.space_group_name_H-M   'P 1'
#
loop_
_entity.id
_entity.type
_entity.pdbx_description
1 polymer ?
#
loop_
_entity_poly.entity_id
_entity_poly.type
_entity_poly.pdbx_seq_one_letter_code
_entity_poly.pdbx_strand_id
1 'polypeptide(L)'
;MTPDYLRMIIKKIAKKVGLPWIHPHSLRHYAATNWLRAGMNIKIVQELLGHSQLSTTEIYLHITEEDKAKAIKNPAIEDPLLKKSMKAKNWGVLVEITDKASYGPAEI
;
A
#
# COMPACT_ATOMS: atom_id res chain seq x y z
N MET A 1 -22.39 19.06 18.74
CA MET A 1 -22.93 18.54 17.46
C MET A 1 -22.88 17.03 17.50
N THR A 2 -24.01 16.33 17.33
CA THR A 2 -24.03 14.87 17.42
C THR A 2 -23.53 14.23 16.11
N PRO A 3 -22.90 13.04 16.16
CA PRO A 3 -22.50 12.31 14.95
C PRO A 3 -23.66 12.08 13.98
N ASP A 4 -24.87 11.89 14.49
CA ASP A 4 -26.07 11.64 13.69
C ASP A 4 -26.51 12.87 12.91
N TYR A 5 -26.34 14.06 13.48
CA TYR A 5 -26.64 15.31 12.80
C TYR A 5 -25.75 15.50 11.57
N LEU A 6 -24.44 15.20 11.70
CA LEU A 6 -23.50 15.24 10.58
C LEU A 6 -23.84 14.21 9.50
N ARG A 7 -24.17 12.97 9.89
CA ARG A 7 -24.64 11.93 8.95
C ARG A 7 -25.87 12.38 8.18
N MET A 8 -26.84 13.00 8.86
CA MET A 8 -28.06 13.51 8.23
C MET A 8 -27.75 14.61 7.21
N ILE A 9 -26.89 15.58 7.55
CA ILE A 9 -26.50 16.66 6.63
C ILE A 9 -25.84 16.07 5.37
N ILE A 10 -24.84 15.20 5.55
CA ILE A 10 -24.12 14.58 4.44
C ILE A 10 -25.08 13.79 3.56
N LYS A 11 -26.00 13.00 4.14
CA LYS A 11 -27.00 12.24 3.39
C LYS A 11 -27.93 13.14 2.57
N LYS A 12 -28.34 14.29 3.11
CA LYS A 12 -29.17 15.27 2.38
C LYS A 12 -28.40 15.86 1.18
N ILE A 13 -27.14 16.23 1.36
CA ILE A 13 -26.29 16.75 0.28
C ILE A 13 -26.06 15.68 -0.78
N ALA A 14 -25.67 14.47 -0.37
CA ALA A 14 -25.45 13.31 -1.21
C ALA A 14 -26.65 13.00 -2.13
N LYS A 15 -27.87 13.07 -1.59
CA LYS A 15 -29.10 12.90 -2.38
C LYS A 15 -29.30 14.02 -3.40
N LYS A 16 -29.01 15.28 -3.04
CA LYS A 16 -29.16 16.43 -3.94
C LYS A 16 -28.22 16.38 -5.13
N VAL A 17 -27.00 15.86 -4.95
CA VAL A 17 -25.99 15.76 -6.01
C VAL A 17 -26.05 14.44 -6.79
N GLY A 18 -27.03 13.58 -6.51
CA GLY A 18 -27.19 12.30 -7.21
C GLY A 18 -26.21 11.19 -6.79
N LEU A 19 -25.58 11.32 -5.62
CA LEU A 19 -24.57 10.37 -5.10
C LEU A 19 -25.04 9.74 -3.77
N PRO A 20 -26.15 8.99 -3.74
CA PRO A 20 -26.79 8.52 -2.49
C PRO A 20 -25.94 7.56 -1.65
N TRP A 21 -24.89 6.98 -2.21
CA TRP A 21 -23.95 6.10 -1.50
C TRP A 21 -22.93 6.86 -0.64
N ILE A 22 -22.78 8.18 -0.80
CA ILE A 22 -21.83 8.98 -0.02
C ILE A 22 -22.31 9.12 1.42
N HIS A 23 -21.43 8.72 2.34
CA HIS A 23 -21.60 8.87 3.78
C HIS A 23 -20.24 9.21 4.44
N PRO A 24 -20.18 9.56 5.73
CA PRO A 24 -18.92 9.99 6.36
C PRO A 24 -17.77 9.00 6.19
N HIS A 25 -18.06 7.70 6.21
CA HIS A 25 -17.04 6.67 6.00
C HIS A 25 -16.53 6.69 4.55
N SER A 26 -17.39 6.81 3.53
CA SER A 26 -16.94 6.97 2.13
C SER A 26 -15.98 8.15 1.94
N LEU A 27 -16.23 9.27 2.60
CA LEU A 27 -15.36 10.44 2.53
C LEU A 27 -14.01 10.17 3.19
N ARG A 28 -14.00 9.48 4.34
CA ARG A 28 -12.76 9.02 5.00
C ARG A 28 -11.96 8.10 4.07
N HIS A 29 -12.63 7.12 3.45
CA HIS A 29 -12.01 6.21 2.48
C HIS A 29 -11.38 6.97 1.32
N TYR A 30 -12.13 7.87 0.71
CA TYR A 30 -11.64 8.70 -0.38
C TYR A 30 -10.40 9.52 0.01
N ALA A 31 -10.44 10.20 1.16
CA ALA A 31 -9.31 11.00 1.64
C ALA A 31 -8.05 10.13 1.86
N ALA A 32 -8.18 9.01 2.56
CA ALA A 32 -7.06 8.12 2.85
C ALA A 32 -6.43 7.55 1.57
N THR A 33 -7.25 7.01 0.65
CA THR A 33 -6.78 6.49 -0.63
C THR A 33 -6.14 7.59 -1.48
N ASN A 34 -6.71 8.80 -1.51
CA ASN A 34 -6.16 9.91 -2.28
C ASN A 34 -4.78 10.35 -1.75
N TRP A 35 -4.62 10.46 -0.44
CA TRP A 35 -3.33 10.81 0.17
C TRP A 35 -2.26 9.77 -0.10
N LEU A 36 -2.60 8.48 0.04
CA LEU A 36 -1.66 7.40 -0.28
C LEU A 36 -1.27 7.40 -1.77
N ARG A 37 -2.23 7.62 -2.67
CA ARG A 37 -1.96 7.76 -4.12
C ARG A 37 -1.11 8.98 -4.47
N ALA A 38 -1.23 10.05 -3.70
CA ALA A 38 -0.36 11.23 -3.82
C ALA A 38 1.06 10.98 -3.29
N GLY A 39 1.38 9.76 -2.82
CA GLY A 39 2.69 9.40 -2.28
C GLY A 39 2.92 9.81 -0.83
N MET A 40 1.85 10.16 -0.09
CA MET A 40 1.97 10.48 1.32
C MET A 40 2.38 9.23 2.12
N ASN A 41 3.26 9.43 3.10
CA ASN A 41 3.69 8.36 3.99
C ASN A 41 2.49 7.82 4.79
N ILE A 42 2.36 6.49 4.87
CA ILE A 42 1.24 5.82 5.56
C ILE A 42 1.14 6.16 7.05
N LYS A 43 2.27 6.42 7.74
CA LYS A 43 2.26 6.86 9.14
C LYS A 43 1.65 8.24 9.30
N ILE A 44 1.93 9.15 8.37
CA ILE A 44 1.29 10.47 8.34
C ILE A 44 -0.22 10.31 8.11
N VAL A 45 -0.62 9.46 7.17
CA VAL A 45 -2.05 9.17 6.92
C VAL A 45 -2.71 8.56 8.16
N GLN A 46 -2.04 7.64 8.87
CA GLN A 46 -2.53 7.04 10.12
C GLN A 46 -2.79 8.11 11.19
N GLU A 47 -1.85 9.03 11.39
CA GLU A 47 -1.96 10.13 12.35
C GLU A 47 -3.10 11.08 11.98
N LEU A 48 -3.20 11.47 10.71
CA LEU A 48 -4.29 12.34 10.22
C LEU A 48 -5.67 11.73 10.41
N LEU A 49 -5.77 10.39 10.32
CA LEU A 49 -7.03 9.67 10.52
C LEU A 49 -7.33 9.39 12.00
N GLY A 50 -6.35 9.55 12.89
CA GLY A 50 -6.45 9.24 14.31
C GLY A 50 -6.51 7.73 14.59
N HIS A 51 -5.90 6.91 13.75
CA HIS A 51 -5.90 5.45 13.93
C HIS A 51 -4.84 5.04 14.96
N SER A 52 -5.26 4.30 15.99
CA SER A 52 -4.36 3.78 17.02
C SER A 52 -3.45 2.65 16.52
N GLN A 53 -3.89 1.92 15.50
CA GLN A 53 -3.14 0.81 14.89
C GLN A 53 -2.90 1.05 13.40
N LEU A 54 -1.70 0.70 12.93
CA LEU A 54 -1.35 0.83 11.51
C LEU A 54 -2.21 -0.08 10.62
N SER A 55 -2.56 -1.27 11.11
CA SER A 55 -3.43 -2.25 10.42
C SER A 55 -4.77 -1.67 9.97
N THR A 56 -5.31 -0.68 10.69
CA THR A 56 -6.56 0.00 10.31
C THR A 56 -6.38 0.96 9.13
N THR A 57 -5.16 1.41 8.88
CA THR A 57 -4.79 2.29 7.76
C THR A 57 -4.33 1.48 6.54
N GLU A 58 -3.76 0.31 6.77
CA GLU A 58 -3.33 -0.64 5.72
C GLU A 58 -4.49 -1.08 4.82
N ILE A 59 -5.74 -1.02 5.27
CA ILE A 59 -6.92 -1.31 4.43
C ILE A 59 -7.02 -0.38 3.20
N TYR A 60 -6.36 0.77 3.23
CA TYR A 60 -6.32 1.73 2.12
C TYR A 60 -5.13 1.51 1.16
N LEU A 61 -4.17 0.65 1.55
CA LEU A 61 -3.09 0.20 0.68
C LEU A 61 -3.64 -0.86 -0.27
N HIS A 62 -4.08 -0.43 -1.43
CA HIS A 62 -4.28 -1.32 -2.57
C HIS A 62 -2.94 -1.59 -3.24
N ILE A 63 -2.06 -2.33 -2.56
CA ILE A 63 -0.81 -2.81 -3.18
C ILE A 63 -1.19 -3.97 -4.08
N THR A 64 -0.98 -3.82 -5.38
CA THR A 64 -1.11 -4.94 -6.32
C THR A 64 0.22 -5.67 -6.47
N GLU A 65 0.18 -6.88 -7.02
CA GLU A 65 1.39 -7.68 -7.25
C GLU A 65 2.28 -7.05 -8.32
N GLU A 66 1.68 -6.27 -9.22
CA GLU A 66 2.39 -5.44 -10.19
C GLU A 66 3.15 -4.30 -9.51
N ASP A 67 2.61 -3.68 -8.45
CA ASP A 67 3.29 -2.61 -7.71
C ASP A 67 4.51 -3.14 -6.96
N LYS A 68 4.39 -4.33 -6.35
CA LYS A 68 5.55 -5.03 -5.74
C LYS A 68 6.61 -5.37 -6.79
N ALA A 69 6.20 -5.91 -7.93
CA ALA A 69 7.13 -6.27 -9.01
C ALA A 69 7.86 -5.05 -9.58
N LYS A 70 7.19 -3.91 -9.70
CA LYS A 70 7.81 -2.64 -10.11
C LYS A 70 8.81 -2.13 -9.09
N ALA A 71 8.50 -2.23 -7.80
CA ALA A 71 9.43 -1.84 -6.74
C ALA A 71 10.72 -2.67 -6.80
N ILE A 72 10.62 -4.00 -6.92
CA ILE A 72 11.77 -4.91 -7.00
C ILE A 72 12.61 -4.65 -8.27
N LYS A 73 11.96 -4.34 -9.40
CA LYS A 73 12.64 -4.13 -10.69
C LYS A 73 13.18 -2.71 -10.88
N ASN A 74 12.98 -1.80 -9.92
CA ASN A 74 13.41 -0.42 -10.06
C ASN A 74 14.95 -0.32 -9.96
N PRO A 75 15.67 -0.01 -11.06
CA PRO A 75 17.14 0.00 -11.07
C PRO A 75 17.74 1.17 -10.26
N ALA A 76 16.92 2.14 -9.84
CA ALA A 76 17.34 3.22 -8.95
C ALA A 76 17.34 2.80 -7.46
N ILE A 77 16.72 1.66 -7.13
CA ILE A 77 16.81 1.08 -5.80
C ILE A 77 18.07 0.21 -5.79
N GLU A 78 19.15 0.74 -5.20
CA GLU A 78 20.24 -0.13 -4.76
C GLU A 78 19.70 -1.00 -3.64
N ASP A 79 19.28 -2.22 -3.97
CA ASP A 79 18.89 -3.21 -2.98
C ASP A 79 20.17 -3.79 -2.35
N PRO A 80 20.47 -3.52 -1.06
CA PRO A 80 21.67 -4.04 -0.40
C PRO A 80 21.63 -5.56 -0.24
N LEU A 81 20.44 -6.17 -0.36
CA LEU A 81 20.20 -7.60 -0.26
C LEU A 81 20.17 -8.30 -1.63
N LEU A 82 20.09 -7.56 -2.75
CA LEU A 82 20.38 -8.11 -4.07
C LEU A 82 21.88 -8.43 -4.12
N LYS A 83 22.23 -9.67 -3.76
CA LYS A 83 23.57 -10.20 -3.98
C LYS A 83 23.92 -9.98 -5.45
N LYS A 84 24.79 -9.01 -5.74
CA LYS A 84 25.44 -8.86 -7.04
C LYS A 84 26.03 -10.23 -7.37
N SER A 85 25.39 -10.97 -8.28
CA SER A 85 26.03 -12.11 -8.90
C SER A 85 27.13 -11.54 -9.79
N MET A 86 28.26 -11.23 -9.16
CA MET A 86 29.49 -10.99 -9.88
C MET A 86 29.72 -12.26 -10.69
N LYS A 87 29.61 -12.14 -12.02
CA LYS A 87 30.06 -13.17 -12.96
C LYS A 87 31.53 -13.45 -12.63
N ALA A 88 31.78 -14.51 -11.86
CA ALA A 88 33.06 -15.17 -11.85
C ALA A 88 33.25 -15.77 -13.26
N LYS A 89 33.75 -14.95 -14.19
CA LYS A 89 34.44 -15.49 -15.36
C LYS A 89 35.64 -16.25 -14.83
N ASN A 90 35.77 -17.50 -15.28
CA ASN A 90 36.81 -18.45 -14.95
C ASN A 90 36.62 -19.16 -13.60
N TRP A 91 36.05 -20.36 -13.63
CA TRP A 91 36.68 -21.64 -13.23
C TRP A 91 35.63 -22.75 -13.35
N GLY A 92 35.92 -23.77 -14.18
CA GLY A 92 34.95 -24.71 -14.73
C GLY A 92 34.34 -25.69 -13.72
N VAL A 93 33.16 -25.35 -13.21
CA VAL A 93 32.26 -26.33 -12.57
C VAL A 93 30.83 -26.07 -13.07
N LEU A 94 30.26 -27.06 -13.76
CA LEU A 94 28.84 -27.09 -14.08
C LEU A 94 28.07 -27.35 -12.77
N VAL A 95 27.45 -26.31 -12.22
CA VAL A 95 26.40 -26.47 -11.21
C VAL A 95 25.10 -26.06 -11.88
N GLU A 96 24.22 -27.03 -12.08
CA GLU A 96 22.87 -26.82 -12.58
C GLU A 96 22.15 -25.81 -11.69
N ILE A 97 21.77 -24.67 -12.28
CA ILE A 97 20.96 -23.65 -11.63
C ILE A 97 19.54 -24.21 -11.59
N THR A 98 19.14 -24.78 -10.46
CA THR A 98 17.71 -24.99 -10.19
C THR A 98 17.17 -23.74 -9.51
N ASP A 99 16.25 -23.10 -10.21
CA ASP A 99 15.46 -21.94 -9.82
C ASP A 99 14.67 -22.27 -8.53
N LYS A 100 15.22 -21.92 -7.37
CA LYS A 100 14.50 -21.98 -6.08
C LYS A 100 14.78 -20.73 -5.27
N ALA A 101 14.33 -19.58 -5.78
CA ALA A 101 13.99 -18.45 -4.93
C ALA A 101 12.74 -18.80 -4.12
N SER A 102 12.95 -19.61 -3.08
CA SER A 102 11.95 -19.88 -2.05
C SER A 102 11.90 -18.65 -1.14
N TYR A 103 10.99 -17.72 -1.40
CA TYR A 103 10.58 -16.77 -0.37
C TYR A 103 9.83 -17.58 0.69
N GLY A 104 10.53 -17.97 1.76
CA GLY A 104 9.91 -18.53 2.96
C GLY A 104 9.20 -17.44 3.76
N PRO A 105 8.10 -17.75 4.47
CA PRO A 105 7.38 -16.77 5.26
C PRO A 105 8.26 -16.28 6.41
N ALA A 106 8.32 -14.96 6.59
CA ALA A 106 8.92 -14.37 7.77
C ALA A 106 8.09 -14.77 9.00
N GLU A 107 8.66 -15.60 9.87
CA GLU A 107 8.11 -15.87 11.20
C GLU A 107 8.36 -14.67 12.13
N ILE A 108 7.47 -14.58 13.12
CA ILE A 108 7.09 -13.43 13.96
C ILE A 108 8.13 -13.11 15.03
#